data_AF-A0A6J6VEE5-F1
#
_entry.id   AF-A0A6J6VEE5-F1
#
_cell.length_a   1.000
_cell.length_b   1.000
_cell.length_c   1.000
_cell.angle_alpha   90.00
_cell.angle_beta   90.00
_cell.angle_gamma   90.00
#
_symmetry.space_group_name_H-M   'P 1'
#
loop_
_entity.id
_entity.type
_entity.pdbx_description
1 polymer ?
#
loop_
_entity_poly.entity_id
_entity_poly.type
_entity_poly.pdbx_seq_one_letter_code
_entity_poly.pdbx_strand_id
1 'polypeptide(L)'
;MTPQIIAPFGALADDLWNTVDAIPASGRVLFAAHKSWPRPTDPLMSAWNALNCIREWRGDTHFGILLNDNIGVVEAGLLHDAWMGYPKEWIPRSRGADDAEIIAALDNLSSRGFVTDGVVNDEGVAYREDLERRTDVLCEIPWRHFGEKNTGELLSILEPVGERYVQHINENAGDNWMPAARPRRR
;
A
#
# COMPACT_ATOMS: atom_id res chain seq x y z
N MET A 1 -13.77 -14.93 -12.90
CA MET A 1 -14.00 -15.31 -11.48
C MET A 1 -12.89 -16.25 -11.03
N THR A 2 -12.59 -16.30 -9.73
CA THR A 2 -11.48 -17.04 -9.11
C THR A 2 -11.98 -18.03 -8.06
N PRO A 3 -12.82 -19.01 -8.43
CA PRO A 3 -13.43 -19.92 -7.44
C PRO A 3 -12.39 -20.71 -6.64
N GLN A 4 -11.18 -20.92 -7.20
CA GLN A 4 -10.12 -21.69 -6.57
C GLN A 4 -9.58 -21.07 -5.27
N ILE A 5 -9.78 -19.78 -5.03
CA ILE A 5 -9.31 -19.13 -3.78
C ILE A 5 -10.37 -19.14 -2.68
N ILE A 6 -11.65 -19.39 -3.00
CA ILE A 6 -12.77 -19.14 -2.09
C ILE A 6 -12.63 -19.93 -0.79
N ALA A 7 -12.59 -21.26 -0.90
CA ALA A 7 -12.46 -22.15 0.25
C ALA A 7 -11.11 -22.00 0.98
N PRO A 8 -9.94 -22.05 0.30
CA PRO A 8 -8.66 -21.98 1.00
C PRO A 8 -8.42 -20.60 1.64
N PHE A 9 -8.82 -19.49 1.01
CA PHE A 9 -8.70 -18.17 1.63
C PHE A 9 -9.68 -18.01 2.80
N GLY A 10 -10.91 -18.49 2.65
CA GLY A 10 -11.90 -18.49 3.72
C GLY A 10 -11.48 -19.30 4.96
N ALA A 11 -10.68 -20.36 4.77
CA ALA A 11 -10.14 -21.17 5.86
C ALA A 11 -9.16 -20.40 6.77
N LEU A 12 -8.57 -19.30 6.28
CA LEU A 12 -7.66 -18.45 7.05
C LEU A 12 -8.38 -17.37 7.87
N ALA A 13 -9.71 -17.29 7.82
CA ALA A 13 -10.48 -16.21 8.44
C ALA A 13 -10.19 -16.05 9.95
N ASP A 14 -10.18 -17.15 10.70
CA ASP A 14 -9.97 -17.12 12.15
C ASP A 14 -8.55 -16.66 12.50
N ASP A 15 -7.52 -17.15 11.80
CA ASP A 15 -6.13 -16.74 12.00
C ASP A 15 -5.90 -15.26 11.65
N LEU A 16 -6.55 -14.77 10.59
CA LEU A 16 -6.52 -13.36 10.21
C LEU A 16 -7.22 -12.50 11.28
N TRP A 17 -8.36 -12.94 11.82
CA TRP A 17 -9.04 -12.20 12.88
C TRP A 17 -8.28 -12.19 14.19
N ASN A 18 -7.66 -13.31 14.57
CA ASN A 18 -6.75 -13.38 15.72
C ASN A 18 -5.62 -12.35 15.59
N THR A 19 -5.09 -12.19 14.37
CA THR A 19 -4.08 -11.16 14.06
C THR A 19 -4.65 -9.75 14.22
N VAL A 20 -5.82 -9.47 13.62
CA VAL A 20 -6.50 -8.16 13.73
C VAL A 20 -6.83 -7.81 15.18
N ASP A 21 -7.18 -8.80 15.99
CA ASP A 21 -7.52 -8.61 17.40
C ASP A 21 -6.30 -8.30 18.27
N ALA A 22 -5.13 -8.83 17.91
CA ALA A 22 -3.88 -8.66 18.64
C ALA A 22 -3.17 -7.31 18.42
N ILE A 23 -3.46 -6.60 17.32
CA ILE A 23 -2.75 -5.36 16.95
C ILE A 23 -3.49 -4.09 17.41
N PRO A 24 -2.75 -3.00 17.77
CA PRO A 24 -3.35 -1.80 18.33
C PRO A 24 -4.07 -0.95 17.27
N ALA A 25 -5.20 -0.36 17.66
CA ALA A 25 -5.98 0.56 16.81
C ALA A 25 -5.65 2.05 16.99
N SER A 26 -4.92 2.41 18.05
CA SER A 26 -4.59 3.80 18.37
C SER A 26 -3.85 4.48 17.21
N GLY A 27 -4.37 5.63 16.76
CA GLY A 27 -3.82 6.39 15.64
C GLY A 27 -4.09 5.81 14.25
N ARG A 28 -4.80 4.66 14.17
CA ARG A 28 -5.11 3.97 12.91
C ARG A 28 -6.60 3.93 12.67
N VAL A 29 -7.10 5.05 12.17
CA VAL A 29 -8.53 5.34 12.11
C VAL A 29 -9.26 4.49 11.07
N LEU A 30 -8.65 4.20 9.91
CA LEU A 30 -9.26 3.34 8.90
C LEU A 30 -9.27 1.90 9.37
N PHE A 31 -8.18 1.43 10.00
CA PHE A 31 -8.15 0.12 10.63
C PHE A 31 -9.23 -0.01 11.71
N ALA A 32 -9.35 0.97 12.61
CA ALA A 32 -10.34 0.95 13.68
C ALA A 32 -11.77 0.93 13.11
N ALA A 33 -12.02 1.74 12.07
CA ALA A 33 -13.30 1.75 11.37
C ALA A 33 -13.61 0.37 10.78
N HIS A 34 -12.71 -0.20 9.96
CA HIS A 34 -12.92 -1.53 9.36
C HIS A 34 -13.10 -2.64 10.40
N LYS A 35 -12.28 -2.66 11.46
CA LYS A 35 -12.37 -3.64 12.56
C LYS A 35 -13.70 -3.55 13.32
N SER A 36 -14.32 -2.38 13.39
CA SER A 36 -15.59 -2.17 14.11
C SER A 36 -16.82 -2.71 13.37
N TRP A 37 -16.71 -3.02 12.08
CA TRP A 37 -17.83 -3.56 11.31
C TRP A 37 -18.17 -4.98 11.78
N PRO A 38 -19.46 -5.38 11.75
CA PRO A 38 -19.85 -6.74 12.06
C PRO A 38 -19.07 -7.75 11.20
N ARG A 39 -18.50 -8.79 11.85
CA ARG A 39 -17.78 -9.84 11.13
C ARG A 39 -18.76 -10.62 10.25
N PRO A 40 -18.51 -10.74 8.93
CA PRO A 40 -19.34 -11.57 8.06
C PRO A 40 -19.34 -13.03 8.53
N THR A 41 -20.48 -13.71 8.39
CA THR A 41 -20.59 -15.15 8.68
C THR A 41 -20.12 -16.04 7.52
N ASP A 42 -20.11 -15.50 6.30
CA ASP A 42 -19.51 -16.18 5.16
C ASP A 42 -17.97 -16.21 5.30
N PRO A 43 -17.32 -17.39 5.25
CA PRO A 43 -15.88 -17.50 5.51
C PRO A 43 -15.00 -16.67 4.57
N LEU A 44 -15.33 -16.61 3.29
CA LEU A 44 -14.57 -15.82 2.32
C LEU A 44 -14.68 -14.33 2.63
N MET A 45 -15.90 -13.84 2.86
CA MET A 45 -16.13 -12.44 3.20
C MET A 45 -15.48 -12.07 4.54
N SER A 46 -15.44 -13.01 5.49
CA SER A 46 -14.78 -12.83 6.78
C SER A 46 -13.27 -12.69 6.63
N ALA A 47 -12.62 -13.61 5.90
CA ALA A 47 -11.19 -13.55 5.60
C ALA A 47 -10.83 -12.27 4.82
N TRP A 48 -11.64 -11.91 3.82
CA TRP A 48 -11.48 -10.67 3.07
C TRP A 48 -11.54 -9.44 3.97
N ASN A 49 -12.52 -9.35 4.88
CA ASN A 49 -12.63 -8.22 5.80
C ASN A 49 -11.43 -8.14 6.75
N ALA A 50 -11.00 -9.27 7.32
CA ALA A 50 -9.85 -9.32 8.22
C ALA A 50 -8.55 -8.89 7.51
N LEU A 51 -8.32 -9.37 6.28
CA LEU A 51 -7.16 -8.97 5.48
C LEU A 51 -7.21 -7.48 5.12
N ASN A 52 -8.39 -6.92 4.83
CA ASN A 52 -8.54 -5.48 4.62
C ASN A 52 -8.25 -4.67 5.89
N CYS A 53 -8.61 -5.17 7.08
CA CYS A 53 -8.18 -4.52 8.32
C CYS A 53 -6.64 -4.44 8.39
N ILE A 54 -5.93 -5.54 8.12
CA ILE A 54 -4.45 -5.54 8.11
C ILE A 54 -3.91 -4.57 7.04
N ARG A 55 -4.54 -4.50 5.87
CA ARG A 55 -4.21 -3.53 4.81
C ARG A 55 -4.34 -2.08 5.31
N GLU A 56 -5.46 -1.73 5.93
CA GLU A 56 -5.69 -0.38 6.46
C GLU A 56 -4.74 -0.07 7.62
N TRP A 57 -4.38 -1.06 8.42
CA TRP A 57 -3.40 -0.88 9.50
C TRP A 57 -2.03 -0.45 8.94
N ARG A 58 -1.58 -1.08 7.84
CA ARG A 58 -0.37 -0.65 7.11
C ARG A 58 -0.55 0.74 6.52
N GLY A 59 -1.69 1.01 5.89
CA GLY A 59 -2.00 2.30 5.28
C GLY A 59 -1.94 3.46 6.27
N ASP A 60 -2.65 3.34 7.39
CA ASP A 60 -2.62 4.33 8.48
C ASP A 60 -1.20 4.53 9.03
N THR A 61 -0.41 3.45 9.16
CA THR A 61 0.99 3.55 9.61
C THR A 61 1.85 4.33 8.62
N HIS A 62 1.70 4.06 7.32
CA HIS A 62 2.40 4.77 6.25
C HIS A 62 2.03 6.26 6.25
N PHE A 63 0.74 6.61 6.38
CA PHE A 63 0.32 8.00 6.50
C PHE A 63 0.82 8.66 7.78
N GLY A 64 0.94 7.93 8.89
CA GLY A 64 1.55 8.43 10.12
C GLY A 64 3.02 8.86 9.92
N ILE A 65 3.77 8.10 9.13
CA ILE A 65 5.16 8.45 8.77
C ILE A 65 5.20 9.69 7.88
N LEU A 66 4.36 9.75 6.85
CA LEU A 66 4.26 10.92 5.97
C LEU A 66 3.89 12.19 6.73
N LEU A 67 2.93 12.09 7.65
CA LEU A 67 2.51 13.16 8.54
C LEU A 67 3.67 13.65 9.42
N ASN A 68 4.41 12.73 10.05
CA ASN A 68 5.56 13.07 10.89
C ASN A 68 6.61 13.88 10.12
N ASP A 69 6.82 13.54 8.86
CA ASP A 69 7.82 14.19 8.00
C ASP A 69 7.24 15.38 7.22
N ASN A 70 5.97 15.74 7.44
CA ASN A 70 5.24 16.79 6.71
C ASN A 70 5.31 16.61 5.17
N ILE A 71 5.11 15.38 4.72
CA ILE A 71 5.00 15.00 3.30
C ILE A 71 3.52 14.80 2.96
N GLY A 72 3.01 15.61 2.03
CA GLY A 72 1.64 15.51 1.53
C GLY A 72 1.47 14.40 0.48
N VAL A 73 0.22 14.22 0.05
CA VAL A 73 -0.14 13.18 -0.93
C VAL A 73 0.47 13.43 -2.31
N VAL A 74 0.71 14.68 -2.68
CA VAL A 74 1.29 15.08 -3.96
C VAL A 74 2.79 14.82 -3.96
N GLU A 75 3.49 15.23 -2.90
CA GLU A 75 4.91 14.91 -2.67
C GLU A 75 5.15 13.40 -2.65
N ALA A 76 4.33 12.65 -1.90
CA ALA A 76 4.40 11.19 -1.86
C ALA A 76 4.20 10.57 -3.24
N GLY A 77 3.36 11.18 -4.08
CA GLY A 77 3.14 10.80 -5.47
C GLY A 77 4.38 11.04 -6.34
N LEU A 78 4.97 12.23 -6.28
CA LEU A 78 6.19 12.60 -7.02
C LEU A 78 7.39 11.72 -6.62
N LEU A 79 7.54 11.47 -5.33
CA LEU A 79 8.55 10.54 -4.79
C LEU A 79 8.31 9.11 -5.29
N HIS A 80 7.04 8.68 -5.39
CA HIS A 80 6.70 7.36 -5.95
C HIS A 80 7.01 7.28 -7.44
N ASP A 81 6.66 8.31 -8.20
CA ASP A 81 6.92 8.39 -9.64
C ASP A 81 8.39 8.21 -9.91
N ALA A 82 9.20 9.00 -9.21
CA ALA A 82 10.65 8.90 -9.25
C ALA A 82 11.06 7.48 -8.92
N TRP A 83 10.76 6.98 -7.71
CA TRP A 83 11.17 5.67 -7.23
C TRP A 83 10.86 4.51 -8.17
N MET A 84 9.64 4.46 -8.71
CA MET A 84 9.16 3.39 -9.58
C MET A 84 9.55 3.56 -11.06
N GLY A 85 9.97 4.76 -11.49
CA GLY A 85 10.22 5.10 -12.89
C GLY A 85 8.95 5.36 -13.69
N TYR A 86 7.90 5.94 -13.08
CA TYR A 86 6.72 6.39 -13.81
C TYR A 86 6.99 7.67 -14.60
N PRO A 87 6.16 7.98 -15.61
CA PRO A 87 6.20 9.28 -16.27
C PRO A 87 6.08 10.43 -15.27
N LYS A 88 6.69 11.56 -15.59
CA LYS A 88 6.69 12.76 -14.75
C LYS A 88 5.27 13.12 -14.30
N GLU A 89 5.09 13.31 -12.98
CA GLU A 89 3.83 13.75 -12.34
C GLU A 89 2.63 12.82 -12.56
N TRP A 90 2.85 11.59 -13.04
CA TRP A 90 1.76 10.68 -13.39
C TRP A 90 0.92 10.28 -12.17
N ILE A 91 1.53 9.81 -11.09
CA ILE A 91 0.81 9.41 -9.87
C ILE A 91 -0.03 10.55 -9.29
N PRO A 92 0.53 11.75 -8.97
CA PRO A 92 -0.26 12.81 -8.37
C PRO A 92 -1.39 13.29 -9.30
N ARG A 93 -1.15 13.42 -10.61
CA ARG A 93 -2.19 13.83 -11.57
C ARG A 93 -3.29 12.78 -11.72
N SER A 94 -2.95 11.49 -11.70
CA SER A 94 -3.95 10.41 -11.71
C SER A 94 -4.87 10.42 -10.47
N ARG A 95 -4.45 11.13 -9.42
CA ARG A 95 -5.20 11.32 -8.16
C ARG A 95 -5.82 12.71 -8.03
N GLY A 96 -5.78 13.51 -9.10
CA GLY A 96 -6.46 14.81 -9.17
C GLY A 96 -5.60 16.03 -8.86
N ALA A 97 -4.29 15.88 -8.67
CA ALA A 97 -3.42 17.03 -8.41
C ALA A 97 -3.36 17.98 -9.61
N ASP A 98 -3.59 19.27 -9.36
CA ASP A 98 -3.44 20.33 -10.36
C ASP A 98 -2.00 20.88 -10.44
N ASP A 99 -1.76 21.81 -11.37
CA ASP A 99 -0.43 22.38 -11.58
C ASP A 99 0.08 23.17 -10.36
N ALA A 100 -0.80 23.84 -9.63
CA ALA A 100 -0.42 24.63 -8.47
C ALA A 100 -0.01 23.72 -7.30
N GLU A 101 -0.74 22.62 -7.11
CA GLU A 101 -0.41 21.60 -6.11
C GLU A 101 0.91 20.90 -6.44
N ILE A 102 1.19 20.60 -7.72
CA ILE A 102 2.47 20.03 -8.15
C ILE A 102 3.63 21.00 -7.88
N ILE A 103 3.47 22.29 -8.20
CA ILE A 103 4.50 23.30 -7.94
C ILE A 103 4.78 23.41 -6.44
N ALA A 104 3.73 23.52 -5.62
CA ALA A 104 3.89 23.60 -4.17
C ALA A 104 4.58 22.37 -3.57
N ALA A 105 4.25 21.17 -4.08
CA ALA A 105 4.88 19.92 -3.67
C ALA A 105 6.36 19.86 -4.07
N LEU A 106 6.70 20.27 -5.29
CA LEU A 106 8.09 20.34 -5.74
C LEU A 106 8.90 21.38 -4.94
N ASP A 107 8.30 22.51 -4.58
CA ASP A 107 8.96 23.53 -3.73
C ASP A 107 9.23 23.00 -2.32
N ASN A 108 8.27 22.30 -1.71
CA ASN A 108 8.46 21.63 -0.41
C ASN A 108 9.59 20.58 -0.49
N LEU A 109 9.58 19.72 -1.51
CA LEU A 109 10.65 18.73 -1.71
C LEU A 109 12.01 19.38 -2.02
N SER A 110 12.03 20.46 -2.79
CA SER A 110 13.23 21.23 -3.12
C SER A 110 13.86 21.86 -1.87
N SER A 111 13.04 22.40 -0.96
CA SER A 111 13.50 22.96 0.32
C SER A 111 14.22 21.93 1.22
N ARG A 112 14.03 20.64 0.94
CA ARG A 112 14.64 19.49 1.62
C ARG A 112 15.82 18.89 0.87
N GLY A 113 16.18 19.44 -0.29
CA GLY A 113 17.24 18.92 -1.15
C GLY A 113 16.84 17.73 -2.02
N PHE A 114 15.54 17.41 -2.11
CA PHE A 114 15.05 16.23 -2.83
C PHE A 114 14.72 16.49 -4.31
N VAL A 115 14.93 17.72 -4.78
CA VAL A 115 14.62 18.14 -6.16
C VAL A 115 15.82 18.88 -6.74
N THR A 116 16.16 18.57 -7.99
CA THR A 116 17.11 19.30 -8.82
C THR A 116 16.42 19.61 -10.15
N ASP A 117 16.46 20.87 -10.59
CA ASP A 117 15.85 21.33 -11.86
C ASP A 117 14.37 20.92 -12.04
N GLY A 118 13.60 20.95 -10.93
CA GLY A 118 12.17 20.62 -10.94
C GLY A 118 11.85 19.13 -11.07
N VAL A 119 12.84 18.26 -10.87
CA VAL A 119 12.70 16.80 -10.88
C VAL A 119 13.22 16.21 -9.57
N VAL A 120 12.53 15.21 -9.03
CA VAL A 120 12.99 14.47 -7.84
C VAL A 120 14.35 13.83 -8.14
N ASN A 121 15.35 14.12 -7.32
CA ASN A 121 16.73 13.65 -7.48
C ASN A 121 17.00 12.38 -6.66
N ASP A 122 18.23 11.88 -6.69
CA ASP A 122 18.63 10.64 -6.01
C ASP A 122 18.45 10.71 -4.48
N GLU A 123 18.61 11.88 -3.86
CA GLU A 123 18.34 12.06 -2.42
C GLU A 123 16.84 11.92 -2.10
N GLY A 124 15.97 12.45 -2.96
CA GLY A 124 14.53 12.22 -2.83
C GLY A 124 14.15 10.75 -3.00
N VAL A 125 14.82 10.04 -3.91
CA VAL A 125 14.64 8.60 -4.09
C VAL A 125 15.11 7.82 -2.86
N ALA A 126 16.29 8.15 -2.33
CA ALA A 126 16.81 7.54 -1.10
C ALA A 126 15.87 7.78 0.09
N TYR A 127 15.31 8.99 0.21
CA TYR A 127 14.27 9.28 1.21
C TYR A 127 13.03 8.38 1.02
N ARG A 128 12.56 8.19 -0.21
CA ARG A 128 11.43 7.30 -0.49
C ARG A 128 11.72 5.86 -0.06
N GLU A 129 12.92 5.36 -0.35
CA GLU A 129 13.34 4.02 0.07
C GLU A 129 13.39 3.88 1.58
N ASP A 130 13.94 4.87 2.28
CA ASP A 130 13.94 4.88 3.74
C ASP A 130 12.52 4.90 4.32
N LEU A 131 11.61 5.68 3.71
CA LEU A 131 10.22 5.74 4.11
C LEU A 131 9.52 4.37 4.00
N GLU A 132 9.71 3.65 2.90
CA GLU A 132 9.15 2.30 2.73
C GLU A 132 9.76 1.32 3.72
N ARG A 133 11.08 1.37 3.94
CA ARG A 133 11.77 0.56 4.94
C ARG A 133 11.22 0.80 6.35
N ARG A 134 11.02 2.05 6.76
CA ARG A 134 10.39 2.40 8.05
C ARG A 134 8.95 1.88 8.12
N THR A 135 8.20 1.99 7.02
CA THR A 135 6.84 1.45 6.93
C THR A 135 6.85 -0.05 7.16
N ASP A 136 7.72 -0.80 6.48
CA ASP A 136 7.78 -2.25 6.57
C ASP A 136 8.22 -2.72 7.96
N VAL A 137 9.22 -2.07 8.57
CA VAL A 137 9.63 -2.37 9.96
C VAL A 137 8.48 -2.15 10.94
N LEU A 138 7.71 -1.08 10.80
CA LEU A 138 6.55 -0.85 11.67
C LEU A 138 5.38 -1.78 11.37
N CYS A 139 5.26 -2.26 10.12
CA CYS A 139 4.16 -3.08 9.64
C CYS A 139 4.44 -4.58 9.62
N GLU A 140 5.59 -5.04 10.10
CA GLU A 140 5.85 -6.46 10.30
C GLU A 140 4.99 -7.07 11.43
N ILE A 141 4.51 -6.25 12.38
CA ILE A 141 3.78 -6.68 13.58
C ILE A 141 2.60 -7.63 13.26
N PRO A 142 1.63 -7.26 12.39
CA PRO A 142 0.55 -8.19 12.02
C PRO A 142 1.08 -9.50 11.42
N TRP A 143 2.15 -9.46 10.63
CA TRP A 143 2.72 -10.67 10.01
C TRP A 143 3.45 -11.56 11.02
N ARG A 144 4.06 -10.97 12.05
CA ARG A 144 4.61 -11.74 13.20
C ARG A 144 3.51 -12.45 13.98
N HIS A 145 2.35 -11.83 14.15
CA HIS A 145 1.19 -12.46 14.78
C HIS A 145 0.57 -13.54 13.90
N PHE A 146 0.41 -13.28 12.60
CA PHE A 146 -0.15 -14.23 11.64
C PHE A 146 0.77 -15.45 11.45
N GLY A 147 2.08 -15.23 11.52
CA GLY A 147 3.11 -16.27 11.45
C GLY A 147 3.55 -16.59 10.03
N GLU A 148 4.78 -17.08 9.91
CA GLU A 148 5.41 -17.40 8.62
C GLU A 148 4.65 -18.47 7.84
N LYS A 149 4.21 -19.54 8.52
CA LYS A 149 3.45 -20.62 7.88
C LYS A 149 2.17 -20.11 7.22
N ASN A 150 1.35 -19.37 7.95
CA ASN A 150 0.09 -18.85 7.44
C ASN A 150 0.32 -17.77 6.38
N THR A 151 1.37 -16.94 6.54
CA THR A 151 1.80 -15.99 5.49
C THR A 151 2.14 -16.73 4.19
N GLY A 152 2.93 -17.81 4.25
CA GLY A 152 3.27 -18.62 3.09
C GLY A 152 2.03 -19.26 2.43
N GLU A 153 1.10 -19.78 3.24
CA GLU A 153 -0.16 -20.32 2.75
C GLU A 153 -1.00 -19.25 2.04
N LEU A 154 -1.16 -18.07 2.65
CA LEU A 154 -1.87 -16.93 2.06
C LEU A 154 -1.26 -16.51 0.70
N LEU A 155 0.07 -16.39 0.63
CA LEU A 155 0.76 -16.04 -0.61
C LEU A 155 0.53 -17.09 -1.70
N SER A 156 0.63 -18.38 -1.35
CA SER A 156 0.38 -19.49 -2.30
C SER A 156 -1.03 -19.47 -2.90
N ILE A 157 -2.02 -18.94 -2.15
CA ILE A 157 -3.41 -18.81 -2.60
C ILE A 157 -3.59 -17.57 -3.49
N LEU A 158 -3.01 -16.43 -3.10
CA LEU A 158 -3.30 -15.12 -3.70
C LEU A 158 -2.37 -14.73 -4.85
N GLU A 159 -1.06 -15.03 -4.79
CA GLU A 159 -0.09 -14.59 -5.80
C GLU A 159 -0.44 -15.04 -7.23
N PRO A 160 -0.78 -16.33 -7.49
CA PRO A 160 -1.09 -16.77 -8.86
C PRO A 160 -2.31 -16.07 -9.45
N VAL A 161 -3.22 -15.63 -8.59
CA VAL A 161 -4.44 -14.90 -8.98
C VAL A 161 -4.15 -13.42 -9.19
N GLY A 162 -3.35 -12.81 -8.30
CA GLY A 162 -2.92 -11.43 -8.41
C GLY A 162 -2.22 -11.17 -9.74
N GLU A 163 -1.24 -12.01 -10.09
CA GLU A 163 -0.51 -11.90 -11.36
C GLU A 163 -1.44 -11.97 -12.57
N ARG A 164 -2.40 -12.89 -12.58
CA ARG A 164 -3.38 -13.02 -13.66
C ARG A 164 -4.23 -11.76 -13.82
N TYR A 165 -4.63 -11.12 -12.72
CA TYR A 165 -5.40 -9.87 -12.78
C TYR A 165 -4.54 -8.67 -13.23
N VAL A 166 -3.30 -8.58 -12.76
CA VAL A 166 -2.33 -7.57 -13.19
C VAL A 166 -2.07 -7.69 -14.70
N GLN A 167 -1.95 -8.92 -15.21
CA GLN A 167 -1.81 -9.18 -16.65
C GLN A 167 -3.06 -8.77 -17.43
N HIS A 168 -4.25 -9.09 -16.93
CA HIS A 168 -5.49 -8.64 -17.58
C HIS A 168 -5.59 -7.11 -17.65
N ILE A 169 -5.12 -6.39 -16.62
CA ILE A 169 -5.07 -4.93 -16.62
C ILE A 169 -4.08 -4.41 -17.68
N ASN A 170 -2.94 -5.07 -17.87
CA ASN A 170 -2.00 -4.71 -18.94
C ASN A 170 -2.67 -4.76 -20.31
N GLU A 171 -3.41 -5.83 -20.57
CA GLU A 171 -4.06 -6.07 -21.87
C GLU A 171 -5.18 -5.07 -22.18
N ASN A 172 -5.82 -4.50 -21.15
CA ASN A 172 -7.06 -3.73 -21.33
C ASN A 172 -6.97 -2.25 -20.95
N ALA A 173 -6.09 -1.88 -20.02
CA ALA A 173 -5.96 -0.52 -19.49
C ALA A 173 -4.54 0.06 -19.66
N GLY A 174 -3.53 -0.80 -19.72
CA GLY A 174 -2.12 -0.43 -19.87
C GLY A 174 -1.28 -0.65 -18.61
N ASP A 175 0.03 -0.52 -18.78
CA ASP A 175 1.07 -0.85 -17.81
C ASP A 175 1.23 0.17 -16.67
N ASN A 176 0.63 1.37 -16.82
CA ASN A 176 0.63 2.39 -15.78
C ASN A 176 -0.45 2.13 -14.71
N TRP A 177 -1.54 1.42 -15.01
CA TRP A 177 -2.63 1.18 -14.06
C TRP A 177 -2.25 0.23 -12.93
N MET A 178 -2.88 0.39 -11.76
CA MET A 178 -2.57 -0.34 -10.51
C MET A 178 -1.10 -0.23 -10.09
N PRO A 179 -0.57 0.99 -9.87
CA PRO A 179 0.85 1.20 -9.64
C PRO A 179 1.42 0.46 -8.42
N ALA A 180 0.61 0.28 -7.39
CA ALA A 180 0.99 -0.47 -6.20
C ALA A 180 1.22 -1.99 -6.44
N ALA A 181 0.77 -2.52 -7.58
CA ALA A 181 0.91 -3.93 -7.94
C ALA A 181 1.99 -4.18 -9.01
N ARG A 182 2.82 -3.17 -9.33
CA ARG A 182 3.82 -3.25 -10.40
C ARG A 182 5.22 -3.46 -9.84
N PRO A 183 6.07 -4.23 -10.53
CA PRO A 183 7.51 -4.20 -10.26
C PRO A 183 8.06 -2.80 -10.60
N ARG A 184 9.19 -2.45 -9.99
CA ARG A 184 9.90 -1.21 -10.34
C ARG A 184 10.37 -1.28 -11.79
N ARG A 185 10.33 -0.15 -12.51
CA ARG A 185 10.83 -0.04 -13.89
C ARG A 185 12.33 0.25 -13.96
N ARG A 186 12.94 0.50 -12.80
CA ARG A 186 14.35 0.82 -12.61
C ARG A 186 14.87 0.13 -11.36
#